data_AF-A0A2U3JVM4-F1
#
_entry.id   AF-A0A2U3JVM4-F1
#
_cell.length_a   1.000
_cell.length_b   1.000
_cell.length_c   1.000
_cell.angle_alpha   90.00
_cell.angle_beta   90.00
_cell.angle_gamma   90.00
#
_symmetry.space_group_name_H-M   'P 1'
#
loop_
_entity.id
_entity.type
_entity.pdbx_description
1 polymer ?
#
loop_
_entity_poly.entity_id
_entity_poly.type
_entity_poly.pdbx_seq_one_letter_code
_entity_poly.pdbx_strand_id
1 'polypeptide(L)'
;MKVLPQDQHNQILVSNLSPPEWINPEPAGRYNLVVVGAGTAGLVTAAGAAGLGAKVALVEKHLLGGDCLNYGCVPSKAVIRSSRCAEDIRTAESFGVRVPELITVDFPAVMERMRRLRSRLSFHDSANRFRDLGVDVFLGEARFTGRDSLETGGKTLYFSKAVIATGARAVELPIEGLREAGYLTCSHRRRPARLRACPGISKTWLQGDYHPFRRSSSWKGG
;
A
#
# COMPACT_ATOMS: atom_id res chain seq x y z
N MET A 1 12.16 9.63 -0.64
CA MET A 1 11.84 8.29 -1.21
C MET A 1 11.15 8.46 -2.57
N LYS A 2 11.55 7.75 -3.65
CA LYS A 2 10.99 7.97 -5.02
C LYS A 2 9.87 6.98 -5.37
N VAL A 3 8.61 7.42 -5.41
CA VAL A 3 7.47 6.63 -5.93
C VAL A 3 7.50 6.65 -7.47
N LEU A 4 7.35 5.47 -8.09
CA LEU A 4 7.38 5.28 -9.53
C LEU A 4 6.03 4.77 -10.04
N PRO A 5 5.60 5.11 -11.28
CA PRO A 5 6.22 6.09 -12.19
C PRO A 5 6.12 7.52 -11.66
N GLN A 6 6.96 8.45 -12.15
CA GLN A 6 6.93 9.86 -11.74
C GLN A 6 5.83 10.66 -12.47
N ASP A 7 4.60 10.15 -12.43
CA ASP A 7 3.45 10.86 -12.98
C ASP A 7 2.85 11.86 -11.98
N GLN A 8 1.95 12.72 -12.46
CA GLN A 8 1.26 13.73 -11.65
C GLN A 8 0.60 13.14 -10.40
N HIS A 9 0.03 11.93 -10.49
CA HIS A 9 -0.70 11.31 -9.39
C HIS A 9 0.24 10.86 -8.27
N ASN A 10 1.39 10.27 -8.61
CA ASN A 10 2.39 9.90 -7.62
C ASN A 10 3.13 11.11 -7.04
N GLN A 11 3.26 12.21 -7.79
CA GLN A 11 3.78 13.47 -7.26
C GLN A 11 2.85 14.05 -6.20
N ILE A 12 1.54 14.12 -6.48
CA ILE A 12 0.50 14.54 -5.51
C ILE A 12 0.47 13.62 -4.29
N LEU A 13 0.61 12.30 -4.52
CA LEU A 13 0.67 11.32 -3.44
C LEU A 13 1.82 11.65 -2.47
N VAL A 14 3.03 11.85 -2.99
CA VAL A 14 4.22 12.15 -2.19
C VAL A 14 4.09 13.51 -1.52
N SER A 15 3.60 14.54 -2.22
CA SER A 15 3.43 15.88 -1.65
C SER A 15 2.45 15.91 -0.47
N ASN A 16 1.48 14.99 -0.42
CA ASN A 16 0.55 14.89 0.71
C ASN A 16 1.14 14.07 1.87
N LEU A 17 1.76 12.94 1.56
CA LEU A 17 2.09 11.91 2.57
C LEU A 17 3.52 11.97 3.11
N SER A 18 4.44 12.59 2.39
CA SER A 18 5.82 12.84 2.83
C SER A 18 6.37 14.00 2.02
N PRO A 19 5.92 15.24 2.31
CA PRO A 19 6.34 16.42 1.56
C PRO A 19 7.88 16.54 1.61
N PRO A 20 8.56 16.79 0.47
CA PRO A 20 10.03 16.85 0.44
C PRO A 20 10.58 18.01 1.28
N GLU A 21 9.85 19.12 1.35
CA GLU A 21 10.18 20.31 2.13
C GLU A 21 9.60 20.25 3.57
N TRP A 22 9.23 19.05 4.06
CA TRP A 22 8.68 18.92 5.41
C TRP A 22 9.77 19.13 6.45
N ILE A 23 9.57 20.11 7.32
CA ILE A 23 10.44 20.37 8.46
C ILE A 23 9.80 19.73 9.70
N ASN A 24 10.52 18.80 10.32
CA ASN A 24 10.06 18.18 11.55
C ASN A 24 9.93 19.23 12.67
N PRO A 25 8.83 19.23 13.43
CA PRO A 25 8.63 20.21 14.51
C PRO A 25 9.70 20.09 15.59
N GLU A 26 9.90 21.16 16.36
CA GLU A 26 10.76 21.09 17.56
C GLU A 26 10.01 20.41 18.71
N PRO A 27 10.59 19.40 19.37
CA PRO A 27 9.92 18.71 20.47
C PRO A 27 9.73 19.67 21.65
N ALA A 28 8.50 20.07 21.93
CA ALA A 28 8.19 20.95 23.05
C ALA A 28 7.73 20.13 24.27
N GLY A 29 8.65 19.80 25.17
CA GLY A 29 8.31 19.11 26.42
C GLY A 29 7.89 17.64 26.22
N ARG A 30 7.07 17.13 27.15
CA ARG A 30 6.69 15.72 27.21
C ARG A 30 5.37 15.47 26.48
N TYR A 31 5.36 14.49 25.58
CA TYR A 31 4.15 14.03 24.91
C TYR A 31 3.31 13.15 25.83
N ASN A 32 2.00 13.26 25.73
CA ASN A 32 1.11 12.29 26.37
C ASN A 32 1.21 10.95 25.64
N LEU A 33 1.27 11.00 24.31
CA LEU A 33 1.31 9.83 23.45
C LEU A 33 2.31 10.00 22.29
N VAL A 34 3.19 9.02 22.11
CA VAL A 34 3.97 8.85 20.87
C VAL A 34 3.39 7.69 20.08
N VAL A 35 3.12 7.89 18.81
CA VAL A 35 2.64 6.87 17.89
C VAL A 35 3.73 6.59 16.86
N VAL A 36 4.21 5.34 16.81
CA VAL A 36 5.24 4.90 15.87
C VAL A 36 4.60 4.14 14.72
N GLY A 37 4.64 4.72 13.52
CA GLY A 37 4.01 4.22 12.31
C GLY A 37 2.69 4.94 12.02
N ALA A 38 2.58 5.50 10.83
CA ALA A 38 1.41 6.23 10.35
C ALA A 38 0.58 5.41 9.34
N GLY A 39 0.40 4.12 9.64
CA GLY A 39 -0.65 3.31 9.02
C GLY A 39 -2.03 3.59 9.62
N THR A 40 -3.06 2.85 9.18
CA THR A 40 -4.45 3.07 9.63
C THR A 40 -4.59 3.13 11.16
N ALA A 41 -3.99 2.18 11.88
CA ALA A 41 -4.04 2.17 13.34
C ALA A 41 -3.36 3.40 13.97
N GLY A 42 -2.19 3.79 13.44
CA GLY A 42 -1.44 4.93 13.96
C GLY A 42 -2.14 6.26 13.70
N LEU A 43 -2.65 6.47 12.48
CA LEU A 43 -3.40 7.66 12.09
C LEU A 43 -4.68 7.83 12.93
N VAL A 44 -5.46 6.76 13.09
CA VAL A 44 -6.70 6.81 13.91
C VAL A 44 -6.36 7.07 15.38
N THR A 45 -5.33 6.43 15.91
CA THR A 45 -4.88 6.63 17.29
C THR A 45 -4.41 8.07 17.52
N ALA A 46 -3.61 8.62 16.60
CA ALA A 46 -3.08 9.97 16.72
C ALA A 46 -4.19 11.02 16.64
N ALA A 47 -5.08 10.90 15.66
CA ALA A 47 -6.22 11.80 15.52
C ALA A 47 -7.18 11.72 16.70
N GLY A 48 -7.49 10.50 17.18
CA GLY A 48 -8.36 10.30 18.34
C GLY A 48 -7.78 10.88 19.62
N ALA A 49 -6.49 10.65 19.88
CA ALA A 49 -5.83 11.20 21.06
C ALA A 49 -5.72 12.74 21.01
N ALA A 50 -5.38 13.32 19.85
CA ALA A 50 -5.35 14.78 19.69
C ALA A 50 -6.75 15.41 19.82
N GLY A 51 -7.79 14.76 19.29
CA GLY A 51 -9.18 15.19 19.47
C GLY A 51 -9.67 15.19 20.92
N LEU A 52 -9.04 14.40 21.79
CA LEU A 52 -9.28 14.40 23.24
C LEU A 52 -8.39 15.42 24.00
N GLY A 53 -7.60 16.23 23.29
CA GLY A 53 -6.72 17.25 23.86
C GLY A 53 -5.36 16.74 24.32
N ALA A 54 -4.99 15.49 23.99
CA ALA A 54 -3.67 14.97 24.31
C ALA A 54 -2.60 15.57 23.39
N LYS A 55 -1.41 15.84 23.92
CA LYS A 55 -0.25 16.18 23.11
C LYS A 55 0.32 14.92 22.48
N VAL A 56 0.23 14.82 21.15
CA VAL A 56 0.59 13.62 20.39
C VAL A 56 1.74 13.90 19.44
N ALA A 57 2.73 13.00 19.43
CA ALA A 57 3.72 12.92 18.36
C ALA A 57 3.45 11.68 17.51
N LEU A 58 3.42 11.84 16.19
CA LEU A 58 3.29 10.77 15.21
C LEU A 58 4.58 10.65 14.41
N VAL A 59 5.19 9.47 14.38
CA VAL A 59 6.46 9.24 13.70
C VAL A 59 6.28 8.27 12.54
N GLU A 60 6.71 8.64 11.33
CA GLU A 60 6.64 7.79 10.13
C GLU A 60 7.90 7.90 9.28
N LYS A 61 8.46 6.76 8.84
CA LYS A 61 9.71 6.70 8.08
C LYS A 61 9.53 6.71 6.56
N HIS A 62 8.31 6.46 6.08
CA HIS A 62 8.00 6.24 4.68
C HIS A 62 6.91 7.20 4.18
N LEU A 63 5.69 6.72 3.95
CA LEU A 63 4.55 7.52 3.53
C LEU A 63 3.46 7.32 4.57
N LEU A 64 2.83 8.42 4.99
CA LEU A 64 1.60 8.35 5.77
C LEU A 64 0.52 7.53 5.03
N GLY A 65 -0.45 7.01 5.77
CA GLY A 65 -1.50 6.10 5.27
C GLY A 65 -1.08 4.62 5.26
N GLY A 66 0.22 4.33 5.43
CA GLY A 66 0.78 2.98 5.52
C GLY A 66 0.41 2.09 4.34
N ASP A 67 0.37 0.77 4.58
CA ASP A 67 0.10 -0.19 3.50
C ASP A 67 -1.31 -0.04 2.92
N CYS A 68 -2.32 0.21 3.73
CA CYS A 68 -3.72 0.28 3.29
C CYS A 68 -3.90 1.26 2.12
N LEU A 69 -3.37 2.48 2.24
CA LEU A 69 -3.42 3.49 1.20
C LEU A 69 -2.39 3.23 0.09
N ASN A 70 -1.15 2.89 0.46
CA ASN A 70 -0.04 2.93 -0.49
C ASN A 70 0.11 1.66 -1.33
N TYR A 71 -0.14 0.48 -0.77
CA TYR A 71 0.22 -0.81 -1.39
C TYR A 71 -0.85 -1.91 -1.29
N GLY A 72 -1.81 -1.79 -0.37
CA GLY A 72 -2.74 -2.85 -0.01
C GLY A 72 -4.14 -2.55 -0.52
N CYS A 73 -5.04 -2.24 0.40
CA CYS A 73 -6.49 -2.17 0.17
C CYS A 73 -6.87 -1.23 -0.99
N VAL A 74 -6.38 0.00 -0.99
CA VAL A 74 -6.78 1.02 -1.99
C VAL A 74 -6.32 0.61 -3.41
N PRO A 75 -5.03 0.32 -3.68
CA PRO A 75 -4.60 -0.18 -4.98
C PRO A 75 -5.33 -1.46 -5.41
N SER A 76 -5.45 -2.41 -4.50
CA SER A 76 -6.02 -3.72 -4.80
C SER A 76 -7.49 -3.61 -5.19
N LYS A 77 -8.30 -2.86 -4.43
CA LYS A 77 -9.73 -2.66 -4.70
C LYS A 77 -9.95 -1.83 -5.97
N ALA A 78 -9.06 -0.87 -6.28
CA ALA A 78 -9.13 -0.12 -7.52
C ALA A 78 -8.99 -1.05 -8.75
N VAL A 79 -8.00 -1.94 -8.73
CA VAL A 79 -7.75 -2.91 -9.81
C VAL A 79 -8.86 -3.96 -9.89
N ILE A 80 -9.28 -4.54 -8.75
CA ILE A 80 -10.36 -5.52 -8.70
C ILE A 80 -11.66 -4.96 -9.30
N ARG A 81 -11.97 -3.67 -9.10
CA ARG A 81 -13.16 -3.08 -9.73
C ARG A 81 -13.05 -3.01 -11.25
N SER A 82 -11.87 -2.70 -11.79
CA SER A 82 -11.65 -2.76 -13.24
C SER A 82 -11.81 -4.18 -13.78
N SER A 83 -11.28 -5.18 -13.07
CA SER A 83 -11.45 -6.59 -13.45
C SER A 83 -12.91 -7.02 -13.44
N ARG A 84 -13.69 -6.62 -12.43
CA ARG A 84 -15.14 -6.90 -12.39
C ARG A 84 -15.87 -6.25 -13.56
N CYS A 85 -15.54 -5.01 -13.91
CA CYS A 85 -16.12 -4.34 -15.08
C CYS A 85 -15.86 -5.12 -16.37
N ALA A 86 -14.64 -5.63 -16.57
CA ALA A 86 -14.32 -6.45 -17.73
C ALA A 86 -15.12 -7.76 -17.77
N GLU A 87 -15.36 -8.37 -16.60
CA GLU A 87 -16.19 -9.57 -16.48
C GLU A 87 -17.67 -9.30 -16.72
N ASP A 88 -18.20 -8.19 -16.20
CA ASP A 88 -19.57 -7.75 -16.43
C ASP A 88 -19.84 -7.58 -17.95
N ILE A 89 -18.87 -7.04 -18.70
CA ILE A 89 -18.98 -6.89 -20.16
C ILE A 89 -18.92 -8.25 -20.86
N ARG A 90 -18.03 -9.15 -20.46
CA ARG A 90 -17.91 -10.50 -21.06
C ARG A 90 -19.17 -11.35 -20.87
N THR A 91 -19.87 -11.15 -19.77
CA THR A 91 -21.07 -11.91 -19.41
C THR A 91 -22.37 -11.18 -19.77
N ALA A 92 -22.28 -10.03 -20.43
CA ALA A 92 -23.39 -9.14 -20.75
C ALA A 92 -24.50 -9.81 -21.57
N GLU A 93 -24.16 -10.78 -22.43
CA GLU A 93 -25.13 -11.51 -23.25
C GLU A 93 -26.16 -12.27 -22.41
N SER A 94 -25.77 -12.77 -21.23
CA SER A 94 -26.69 -13.45 -20.30
C SER A 94 -27.78 -12.53 -19.76
N PHE A 95 -27.55 -11.21 -19.83
CA PHE A 95 -28.51 -10.17 -19.48
C PHE A 95 -29.22 -9.59 -20.71
N GLY A 96 -29.07 -10.21 -21.88
CA GLY A 96 -29.66 -9.73 -23.13
C GLY A 96 -28.92 -8.55 -23.77
N VAL A 97 -27.74 -8.19 -23.29
CA VAL A 97 -26.92 -7.09 -23.82
C VAL A 97 -25.89 -7.64 -24.80
N ARG A 98 -25.93 -7.20 -26.06
CA ARG A 98 -24.94 -7.58 -27.08
C ARG A 98 -23.73 -6.67 -27.01
N VAL A 99 -22.54 -7.26 -26.97
CA VAL A 99 -21.26 -6.56 -26.98
C VAL A 99 -20.40 -7.08 -28.13
N PRO A 100 -19.42 -6.30 -28.65
CA PRO A 100 -18.47 -6.80 -29.63
C PRO A 100 -17.69 -8.01 -29.11
N GLU A 101 -17.36 -8.96 -30.00
CA GLU A 101 -16.67 -10.21 -29.67
C GLU A 101 -15.27 -9.98 -29.05
N LEU A 102 -14.58 -8.92 -29.49
CA LEU A 102 -13.27 -8.54 -28.96
C LEU A 102 -13.38 -7.39 -27.96
N ILE A 103 -13.10 -7.69 -26.68
CA ILE A 103 -12.98 -6.69 -25.61
C ILE A 103 -11.50 -6.46 -25.30
N THR A 104 -11.05 -5.23 -25.46
CA THR A 104 -9.66 -4.83 -25.15
C THR A 104 -9.59 -4.16 -23.78
N VAL A 105 -8.69 -4.64 -22.91
CA VAL A 105 -8.41 -4.01 -21.61
C VAL A 105 -7.09 -3.25 -21.70
N ASP A 106 -7.16 -1.92 -21.61
CA ASP A 106 -5.98 -1.06 -21.47
C ASP A 106 -5.46 -1.11 -20.03
N PHE A 107 -4.48 -2.01 -19.79
CA PHE A 107 -3.86 -2.16 -18.48
C PHE A 107 -3.12 -0.90 -17.99
N PRO A 108 -2.33 -0.19 -18.83
CA PRO A 108 -1.81 1.13 -18.48
C PRO A 108 -2.86 2.11 -17.93
N ALA A 109 -4.01 2.25 -18.59
CA ALA A 109 -5.11 3.11 -18.14
C ALA A 109 -5.73 2.63 -16.82
N VAL A 110 -5.86 1.32 -16.61
CA VAL A 110 -6.30 0.75 -15.32
C VAL A 110 -5.35 1.13 -14.19
N MET A 111 -4.04 1.04 -14.44
CA MET A 111 -3.03 1.38 -13.45
C MET A 111 -2.97 2.89 -13.19
N GLU A 112 -3.18 3.72 -14.21
CA GLU A 112 -3.32 5.18 -14.04
C GLU A 112 -4.54 5.53 -13.19
N ARG A 113 -5.71 4.93 -13.48
CA ARG A 113 -6.92 5.09 -12.66
C ARG A 113 -6.67 4.72 -11.20
N MET A 114 -5.95 3.63 -10.94
CA MET A 114 -5.56 3.26 -9.57
C MET A 114 -4.72 4.36 -8.90
N ARG A 115 -3.69 4.87 -9.58
CA ARG A 115 -2.82 5.93 -9.03
C ARG A 115 -3.59 7.22 -8.76
N ARG A 116 -4.51 7.59 -9.66
CA ARG A 116 -5.40 8.75 -9.50
C ARG A 116 -6.34 8.62 -8.30
N LEU A 117 -6.92 7.44 -8.08
CA LEU A 117 -7.78 7.19 -6.91
C LEU A 117 -6.96 7.26 -5.62
N ARG A 118 -5.77 6.66 -5.62
CA ARG A 118 -4.84 6.70 -4.48
C ARG A 118 -4.40 8.13 -4.14
N SER A 119 -4.05 8.94 -5.14
CA SER A 119 -3.64 10.34 -4.94
C SER A 119 -4.79 11.22 -4.44
N ARG A 120 -6.04 10.94 -4.85
CA ARG A 120 -7.21 11.65 -4.36
C ARG A 120 -7.46 11.35 -2.87
N LEU A 121 -7.30 10.10 -2.45
CA LEU A 121 -7.51 9.69 -1.07
C LEU A 121 -6.38 10.14 -0.12
N SER A 122 -5.16 10.35 -0.64
CA SER A 122 -4.00 10.71 0.18
C SER A 122 -4.12 12.06 0.91
N PHE A 123 -5.00 12.94 0.45
CA PHE A 123 -5.31 14.18 1.15
C PHE A 123 -5.81 13.91 2.59
N HIS A 124 -6.58 12.85 2.78
CA HIS A 124 -7.12 12.48 4.09
C HIS A 124 -6.06 11.98 5.06
N ASP A 125 -4.96 11.44 4.56
CA ASP A 125 -3.85 10.92 5.36
C ASP A 125 -2.64 11.86 5.32
N SER A 126 -2.83 13.11 4.90
CA SER A 126 -1.73 14.05 4.66
C SER A 126 -1.08 14.56 5.94
N ALA A 127 0.25 14.80 5.87
CA ALA A 127 1.00 15.32 7.01
C ALA A 127 0.47 16.69 7.47
N ASN A 128 0.09 17.56 6.52
CA ASN A 128 -0.53 18.85 6.81
C ASN A 128 -1.82 18.70 7.61
N ARG A 129 -2.73 17.81 7.18
CA ARG A 129 -4.00 17.60 7.90
C ARG A 129 -3.76 17.16 9.35
N PHE A 130 -2.80 16.26 9.58
CA PHE A 130 -2.49 15.80 10.93
C PHE A 130 -1.86 16.90 11.78
N ARG A 131 -1.00 17.74 11.20
CA ARG A 131 -0.52 18.96 11.86
C ARG A 131 -1.65 19.90 12.23
N ASP A 132 -2.61 20.12 11.34
CA ASP A 132 -3.77 20.99 11.58
C ASP A 132 -4.72 20.43 12.66
N LEU A 133 -4.70 19.11 12.89
CA LEU A 133 -5.39 18.45 14.00
C LEU A 133 -4.64 18.58 15.34
N GLY A 134 -3.49 19.25 15.38
CA GLY A 134 -2.67 19.41 16.59
C GLY A 134 -1.73 18.23 16.87
N VAL A 135 -1.46 17.37 15.88
CA VAL A 135 -0.49 16.28 15.99
C VAL A 135 0.88 16.74 15.49
N ASP A 136 1.91 16.57 16.30
CA ASP A 136 3.29 16.81 15.87
C ASP A 136 3.77 15.65 14.99
N VAL A 137 3.85 15.86 13.67
CA VAL A 137 4.24 14.83 12.70
C VAL A 137 5.74 14.88 12.42
N PHE A 138 6.43 13.81 12.79
CA PHE A 138 7.85 13.58 12.54
C PHE A 138 8.03 12.59 11.39
N LEU A 139 8.67 13.04 10.32
CA LEU A 139 9.10 12.17 9.23
C LEU A 139 10.52 11.69 9.51
N GLY A 140 10.68 10.39 9.73
CA GLY A 140 11.94 9.77 10.12
C GLY A 140 11.77 8.36 10.67
N GLU A 141 12.89 7.65 10.78
CA GLU A 141 12.92 6.40 11.51
C GLU A 141 12.86 6.67 13.02
N ALA A 142 12.17 5.78 13.73
CA ALA A 142 11.92 5.89 15.15
C ALA A 142 12.72 4.81 15.88
N ARG A 143 13.48 5.20 16.91
CA ARG A 143 14.25 4.27 17.74
C ARG A 143 14.01 4.56 19.21
N PHE A 144 13.54 3.57 19.96
CA PHE A 144 13.44 3.69 21.41
C PHE A 144 14.85 3.75 22.02
N THR A 145 15.12 4.80 22.79
CA THR A 145 16.39 4.99 23.52
C THR A 145 16.26 4.65 25.00
N GLY A 146 15.03 4.52 25.49
CA GLY A 146 14.72 4.19 26.88
C GLY A 146 13.26 3.79 27.05
N ARG A 147 12.82 3.71 28.30
CA ARG A 147 11.42 3.34 28.65
C ARG A 147 10.41 4.40 28.22
N ASP A 148 10.82 5.67 28.23
CA ASP A 148 9.97 6.83 28.01
C ASP A 148 10.60 7.85 27.04
N SER A 149 11.60 7.42 26.27
CA SER A 149 12.31 8.24 25.29
C SER A 149 12.45 7.53 23.94
N LEU A 150 12.27 8.30 22.88
CA LEU A 150 12.37 7.85 21.49
C LEU A 150 13.13 8.88 20.67
N GLU A 151 14.03 8.43 19.80
CA GLU A 151 14.79 9.26 18.89
C GLU A 151 14.20 9.18 17.47
N THR A 152 14.08 10.32 16.80
CA THR A 152 13.73 10.39 15.38
C THR A 152 14.32 11.63 14.72
N GLY A 153 14.96 11.46 13.56
CA GLY A 153 15.54 12.58 12.80
C GLY A 153 16.54 13.43 13.60
N GLY A 154 17.31 12.80 14.50
CA GLY A 154 18.26 13.48 15.39
C GLY A 154 17.63 14.20 16.59
N LYS A 155 16.32 14.06 16.79
CA LYS A 155 15.57 14.68 17.89
C LYS A 155 15.13 13.63 18.90
N THR A 156 15.21 13.97 20.19
CA THR A 156 14.71 13.10 21.27
C THR A 156 13.32 13.55 21.70
N LEU A 157 12.37 12.61 21.70
CA LEU A 157 10.99 12.76 22.13
C LEU A 157 10.81 12.06 23.47
N TYR A 158 10.33 12.78 24.48
CA TYR A 158 9.94 12.20 25.77
C TYR A 158 8.43 12.00 25.80
N PHE A 159 7.96 10.85 26.29
CA PHE A 159 6.54 10.51 26.25
C PHE A 159 6.03 9.79 27.49
N SER A 160 4.73 9.86 27.74
CA SER A 160 4.09 9.13 28.85
C SER A 160 3.62 7.74 28.44
N LYS A 161 3.08 7.61 27.22
CA LYS A 161 2.68 6.34 26.61
C LYS A 161 3.18 6.28 25.17
N ALA A 162 3.43 5.07 24.68
CA ALA A 162 3.76 4.83 23.29
C ALA A 162 2.83 3.77 22.69
N VAL A 163 2.46 3.97 21.43
CA VAL A 163 1.74 3.01 20.61
C VAL A 163 2.63 2.61 19.44
N ILE A 164 2.85 1.32 19.29
CA ILE A 164 3.64 0.75 18.19
C ILE A 164 2.66 0.26 17.13
N ALA A 165 2.56 1.02 16.04
CA ALA A 165 1.67 0.78 14.90
C ALA A 165 2.47 0.67 13.59
N THR A 166 3.63 0.00 13.65
CA THR A 166 4.61 -0.13 12.56
C THR A 166 4.16 -1.03 11.40
N GLY A 167 3.02 -1.71 11.55
CA GLY A 167 2.46 -2.59 10.52
C GLY A 167 3.20 -3.92 10.39
N ALA A 168 3.17 -4.48 9.19
CA ALA A 168 3.79 -5.76 8.86
C ALA A 168 4.60 -5.67 7.56
N ARG A 169 5.39 -6.69 7.27
CA ARG A 169 6.10 -6.83 5.99
C ARG A 169 5.91 -8.22 5.42
N ALA A 170 5.94 -8.33 4.10
CA ALA A 170 5.92 -9.63 3.43
C ALA A 170 7.10 -10.49 3.90
N VAL A 171 6.81 -11.74 4.26
CA VAL A 171 7.82 -12.72 4.62
C VAL A 171 8.49 -13.23 3.35
N GLU A 172 9.82 -13.27 3.35
CA GLU A 172 10.58 -13.97 2.33
C GLU A 172 10.59 -15.45 2.67
N LEU A 173 10.06 -16.28 1.76
CA LEU A 173 10.03 -17.73 1.95
C LEU A 173 11.42 -18.30 1.66
N PRO A 174 11.97 -19.20 2.51
CA PRO A 174 13.28 -19.80 2.32
C PRO A 174 13.22 -20.93 1.27
N ILE A 175 12.83 -20.56 0.05
CA ILE A 175 12.76 -21.46 -1.11
C ILE A 175 14.00 -21.18 -1.96
N GLU A 176 14.81 -22.21 -2.17
CA GLU A 176 16.01 -22.13 -3.01
C GLU A 176 15.65 -21.64 -4.43
N GLY A 177 16.42 -20.71 -4.97
CA GLY A 177 16.18 -20.14 -6.31
C GLY A 177 15.10 -19.05 -6.38
N LEU A 178 14.32 -18.81 -5.30
CA LEU A 178 13.21 -17.85 -5.31
C LEU A 178 13.72 -16.41 -5.46
N ARG A 179 14.79 -16.07 -4.75
CA ARG A 179 15.38 -14.73 -4.79
C ARG A 179 15.99 -14.44 -6.17
N GLU A 180 16.66 -15.43 -6.75
CA GLU A 180 17.31 -15.37 -8.06
C GLU A 180 16.29 -15.25 -9.20
N ALA A 181 15.09 -15.81 -9.04
CA ALA A 181 14.01 -15.76 -10.02
C ALA A 181 13.35 -14.37 -10.14
N GLY A 182 13.54 -13.50 -9.15
CA GLY A 182 12.93 -12.18 -9.09
C GLY A 182 11.43 -12.25 -8.78
N TYR A 183 11.08 -12.68 -7.57
CA TYR A 183 9.68 -12.75 -7.13
C TYR A 183 9.03 -11.37 -6.93
N LEU A 184 7.70 -11.34 -6.94
CA LEU A 184 6.89 -10.15 -6.65
C LEU A 184 6.17 -10.33 -5.32
N THR A 185 6.04 -9.24 -4.57
CA THR A 185 5.18 -9.12 -3.38
C THR A 185 4.18 -7.99 -3.60
N CYS A 186 3.16 -7.90 -2.75
CA CYS A 186 2.16 -6.83 -2.80
C CYS A 186 2.78 -5.41 -2.71
N SER A 187 3.96 -5.27 -2.09
CA SER A 187 4.68 -4.00 -1.96
C SER A 187 5.66 -3.74 -3.11
N HIS A 188 5.86 -4.68 -4.03
CA HIS A 188 6.78 -4.48 -5.15
C HIS A 188 6.28 -3.38 -6.09
N ARG A 189 7.15 -2.38 -6.27
CA ARG A 189 6.91 -1.18 -7.08
C ARG A 189 7.26 -1.36 -8.56
N ARG A 190 7.86 -2.50 -8.94
CA ARG A 190 8.30 -2.83 -10.31
C ARG A 190 7.95 -4.27 -10.67
N ARG A 191 7.43 -4.50 -11.88
CA ARG A 191 7.52 -5.81 -12.55
C ARG A 191 9.00 -6.04 -12.88
N PRO A 192 9.63 -7.16 -12.49
CA PRO A 192 10.94 -7.51 -13.00
C PRO A 192 10.85 -7.64 -14.53
N ALA A 193 11.88 -7.15 -15.22
CA ALA A 193 11.92 -7.10 -16.69
C ALA A 193 11.83 -8.49 -17.33
N ARG A 194 12.15 -9.56 -16.58
CA ARG A 194 11.86 -10.96 -16.88
C ARG A 194 11.67 -11.70 -15.57
N LEU A 195 10.49 -12.30 -15.34
CA LEU A 195 10.36 -13.41 -14.40
C LEU A 195 11.13 -14.58 -15.03
N ARG A 196 12.33 -14.89 -14.56
CA ARG A 196 12.99 -16.14 -14.95
C ARG A 196 12.28 -17.24 -14.18
N ALA A 197 11.73 -18.22 -14.88
CA ALA A 197 11.10 -19.36 -14.24
C ALA A 197 12.13 -20.04 -13.30
N CYS A 198 11.73 -20.29 -12.04
CA CYS A 198 12.51 -21.15 -11.15
C CYS A 198 12.68 -22.52 -11.83
N PRO A 199 13.90 -23.09 -11.88
CA PRO A 199 14.07 -24.46 -12.34
C PRO A 199 13.29 -25.39 -11.39
N GLY A 200 12.19 -25.98 -11.88
CA GLY A 200 11.32 -26.85 -11.08
C GLY A 200 9.83 -26.50 -11.09
N ILE A 201 9.45 -25.29 -11.52
CA ILE A 201 8.04 -24.92 -11.72
C ILE A 201 7.74 -24.99 -13.22
N SER A 202 6.91 -25.95 -13.63
CA SER A 202 6.52 -26.12 -15.04
C SER A 202 5.98 -24.82 -15.65
N LYS A 203 6.40 -24.53 -16.90
CA LYS A 203 6.12 -23.27 -17.63
C LYS A 203 4.63 -23.02 -17.96
N THR A 204 3.75 -23.94 -17.61
CA THR A 204 2.33 -23.97 -18.00
C THR A 204 1.50 -22.81 -17.43
N TRP A 205 1.99 -22.11 -16.39
CA TRP A 205 1.29 -20.97 -15.79
C TRP A 205 1.61 -19.62 -16.42
N LEU A 206 2.63 -19.52 -17.28
CA LEU A 206 3.12 -18.25 -17.84
C LEU A 206 2.73 -18.02 -19.31
N GLN A 207 2.17 -19.02 -19.98
CA GLN A 207 1.60 -18.89 -21.32
C GLN A 207 0.10 -19.11 -21.19
N GLY A 208 -0.68 -18.08 -21.52
CA GLY A 208 -2.14 -18.06 -21.40
C GLY A 208 -2.84 -18.95 -22.42
N ASP A 209 -2.50 -20.24 -22.46
CA ASP A 209 -3.23 -21.24 -23.24
C ASP A 209 -4.32 -21.85 -22.36
N TYR A 210 -5.47 -21.18 -22.36
CA TYR A 210 -6.69 -21.70 -21.76
C TYR A 210 -7.23 -22.83 -22.66
N HIS A 211 -6.74 -24.06 -22.46
CA HIS A 211 -7.41 -25.22 -23.03
C HIS A 211 -8.72 -25.47 -22.26
N PRO A 212 -9.90 -25.45 -22.91
CA PRO A 212 -11.14 -25.79 -22.24
C PRO A 212 -11.08 -27.24 -21.79
N PHE A 213 -11.22 -27.46 -20.48
CA PHE A 213 -11.33 -28.76 -19.85
C PHE A 213 -12.55 -29.49 -20.45
N ARG A 214 -12.33 -30.33 -21.47
CA ARG A 214 -13.36 -31.26 -21.97
C ARG A 214 -13.72 -32.19 -20.82
N ARG A 215 -14.97 -32.11 -20.34
CA ARG A 215 -15.57 -33.16 -19.50
C ARG A 215 -15.57 -34.46 -20.30
N SER A 216 -14.69 -35.40 -19.96
CA SER A 216 -14.86 -36.80 -20.36
C SER A 216 -15.88 -37.44 -19.43
N SER A 217 -17.07 -37.68 -19.99
CA SER A 217 -18.09 -38.55 -19.45
C SER A 217 -17.67 -40.01 -19.63
N SER A 218 -17.25 -40.70 -18.56
CA SER A 218 -17.29 -42.16 -18.49
C SER A 218 -17.08 -42.64 -17.05
N TRP A 219 -18.15 -42.62 -16.25
CA TRP A 219 -18.30 -43.54 -15.12
C TRP A 219 -19.20 -44.67 -15.63
N LYS A 220 -18.61 -45.82 -15.97
CA LYS A 220 -19.33 -47.09 -16.08
C LYS A 220 -18.91 -47.95 -14.91
N GLY A 221 -19.90 -48.39 -14.14
CA GLY A 221 -19.74 -49.35 -13.05
C GLY A 221 -19.45 -50.76 -13.56
N GLY A 222 -19.07 -51.60 -12.61
CA GLY A 222 -18.68 -53.00 -12.75
C GLY A 222 -17.73 -53.36 -11.62
#